data_AF-A0A2H3NIZ7-F1
#
_entry.id   AF-A0A2H3NIZ7-F1
#
_cell.length_a   1.000
_cell.length_b   1.000
_cell.length_c   1.000
_cell.angle_alpha   90.00
_cell.angle_beta   90.00
_cell.angle_gamma   90.00
#
_symmetry.space_group_name_H-M   'P 1'
#
loop_
_entity.id
_entity.type
_entity.pdbx_description
1 polymer ?
#
loop_
_entity_poly.entity_id
_entity_poly.type
_entity_poly.pdbx_seq_one_letter_code
_entity_poly.pdbx_strand_id
1 'polypeptide(L)'
;MDISQFIERWSASGGSERANYQLFLSELCDVLEVPRPDPASDNTRTNDYVFERRVQYAHDASRSHGFIDLYKRGCFVCEAKQGSDAPTPTEAEQLGVREPIRKLGTARRGTRHWEQAMKRAKNQASRYAKGLPDRDGWPPFLLAVDVGHCIDVYSDFARQGKNYVPFPDQQRYRIHLQDLADPDIQERLRRIFTEPLTLDPTRRATEVTVNLAQNLAQVAASLEADGYAADRVSGFLMRCLFTMFAEDVGLFMVHDKS
;
A
#
# COMPACT_ATOMS: atom_id res chain seq x y z
N MET A 1 -17.92 13.69 -2.85
CA MET A 1 -17.65 13.23 -1.47
C MET A 1 -16.22 13.62 -1.18
N ASP A 2 -15.97 14.34 -0.09
CA ASP A 2 -14.60 14.59 0.37
C ASP A 2 -14.10 13.43 1.25
N ILE A 3 -12.83 13.47 1.64
CA ILE A 3 -12.21 12.40 2.43
C ILE A 3 -12.85 12.26 3.82
N SER A 4 -13.20 13.35 4.47
CA SER A 4 -13.84 13.31 5.79
C SER A 4 -15.20 12.61 5.73
N GLN A 5 -16.01 12.95 4.72
CA GLN A 5 -17.30 12.29 4.44
C GLN A 5 -17.12 10.81 4.09
N PHE A 6 -16.07 10.46 3.35
CA PHE A 6 -15.75 9.06 3.03
C PHE A 6 -15.39 8.26 4.28
N ILE A 7 -14.53 8.81 5.15
CA ILE A 7 -14.16 8.18 6.42
C ILE A 7 -15.40 8.01 7.31
N GLU A 8 -16.22 9.04 7.46
CA GLU A 8 -17.45 8.99 8.25
C GLU A 8 -18.40 7.90 7.74
N ARG A 9 -18.68 7.90 6.43
CA ARG A 9 -19.57 6.92 5.81
C ARG A 9 -19.09 5.48 6.02
N TRP A 10 -17.81 5.22 5.78
CA TRP A 10 -17.28 3.86 5.79
C TRP A 10 -16.87 3.37 7.18
N SER A 11 -16.58 4.27 8.13
CA SER A 11 -16.39 3.90 9.54
C SER A 11 -17.70 3.42 10.20
N ALA A 12 -18.84 3.98 9.78
CA ALA A 12 -20.16 3.57 10.25
C ALA A 12 -20.66 2.27 9.61
N SER A 13 -20.02 1.80 8.53
CA SER A 13 -20.43 0.61 7.77
C SER A 13 -20.02 -0.72 8.44
N GLY A 14 -20.32 -0.86 9.73
CA GLY A 14 -20.09 -2.07 10.51
C GLY A 14 -21.06 -3.20 10.16
N GLY A 15 -20.85 -3.88 9.02
CA GLY A 15 -21.33 -5.27 8.86
C GLY A 15 -22.52 -5.55 7.92
N SER A 16 -22.72 -4.84 6.81
CA SER A 16 -23.59 -5.33 5.73
C SER A 16 -22.79 -5.77 4.49
N GLU A 17 -22.87 -7.07 4.20
CA GLU A 17 -22.65 -7.80 2.95
C GLU A 17 -21.41 -7.56 2.06
N ARG A 18 -20.91 -8.69 1.56
CA ARG A 18 -19.87 -8.87 0.51
C ARG A 18 -20.12 -8.04 -0.76
N ALA A 19 -21.28 -7.41 -0.91
CA ALA A 19 -21.66 -6.52 -2.00
C ALA A 19 -20.99 -5.13 -1.94
N ASN A 20 -20.42 -4.72 -0.79
CA ASN A 20 -19.97 -3.34 -0.61
C ASN A 20 -18.52 -3.03 -1.01
N TYR A 21 -17.67 -4.04 -1.27
CA TYR A 21 -16.25 -3.77 -1.55
C TYR A 21 -16.03 -3.00 -2.87
N GLN A 22 -16.81 -3.30 -3.92
CA GLN A 22 -16.70 -2.58 -5.19
C GLN A 22 -17.12 -1.11 -5.04
N LEU A 23 -18.17 -0.86 -4.26
CA LEU A 23 -18.62 0.50 -3.94
C LEU A 23 -17.56 1.25 -3.13
N PHE A 24 -17.03 0.63 -2.07
CA PHE A 24 -15.95 1.19 -1.25
C PHE A 24 -14.73 1.56 -2.10
N LEU A 25 -14.24 0.62 -2.92
CA LEU A 25 -13.06 0.84 -3.76
C LEU A 25 -13.32 1.87 -4.87
N SER A 26 -14.53 1.93 -5.41
CA SER A 26 -14.90 2.96 -6.40
C SER A 26 -14.92 4.36 -5.78
N GLU A 27 -15.50 4.49 -4.59
CA GLU A 27 -15.51 5.77 -3.86
C GLU A 27 -14.12 6.14 -3.34
N LEU A 28 -13.29 5.16 -2.97
CA LEU A 28 -11.88 5.39 -2.67
C LEU A 28 -11.12 5.92 -3.90
N CYS A 29 -11.43 5.44 -5.10
CA CYS A 29 -10.84 6.01 -6.32
C CYS A 29 -11.24 7.48 -6.50
N ASP A 30 -12.51 7.81 -6.24
CA ASP A 30 -12.99 9.19 -6.36
C ASP A 30 -12.28 10.13 -5.40
N VAL A 31 -12.19 9.76 -4.11
CA VAL A 31 -11.58 10.63 -3.08
C VAL A 31 -10.06 10.72 -3.20
N LEU A 32 -9.42 9.73 -3.84
CA LEU A 32 -7.99 9.80 -4.21
C LEU A 32 -7.76 10.48 -5.56
N GLU A 33 -8.83 10.88 -6.26
CA GLU A 33 -8.80 11.48 -7.60
C GLU A 33 -8.04 10.63 -8.63
N VAL A 34 -8.20 9.30 -8.54
CA VAL A 34 -7.66 8.35 -9.51
C VAL A 34 -8.76 7.75 -10.39
N PRO A 35 -8.44 7.27 -11.60
CA PRO A 35 -9.43 6.61 -12.44
C PRO A 35 -10.11 5.45 -11.71
N ARG A 36 -11.40 5.27 -11.96
CA ARG A 36 -12.14 4.07 -11.54
C ARG A 36 -11.80 2.87 -12.43
N PRO A 37 -12.03 1.64 -11.96
CA PRO A 37 -11.88 0.44 -12.78
C PRO A 37 -12.88 0.42 -13.94
N ASP A 38 -12.47 -0.12 -15.08
CA ASP A 38 -13.32 -0.35 -16.24
C ASP A 38 -14.27 -1.54 -16.01
N PRO A 39 -15.40 -1.59 -16.73
CA PRO A 39 -16.23 -2.79 -16.79
C PRO A 39 -15.43 -4.00 -17.30
N ALA A 40 -15.54 -5.13 -16.61
CA ALA A 40 -14.91 -6.36 -17.08
C ALA A 40 -15.55 -6.84 -18.38
N SER A 41 -14.72 -7.33 -19.31
CA SER A 41 -15.17 -7.98 -20.54
C SER A 41 -14.86 -9.49 -20.52
N ASP A 42 -15.53 -10.26 -21.39
CA ASP A 42 -15.24 -11.69 -21.57
C ASP A 42 -13.81 -11.93 -22.05
N ASN A 43 -13.25 -10.98 -22.81
CA ASN A 43 -11.86 -11.01 -23.21
C ASN A 43 -10.97 -10.55 -22.05
N THR A 44 -10.59 -11.52 -21.22
CA THR A 44 -9.61 -11.34 -20.14
C THR A 44 -8.30 -10.64 -20.56
N ARG A 45 -7.94 -10.59 -21.86
CA ARG A 45 -6.72 -9.92 -22.31
C ARG A 45 -6.75 -8.40 -22.28
N THR A 46 -7.94 -7.80 -22.27
CA THR A 46 -8.14 -6.34 -22.23
C THR A 46 -8.52 -5.84 -20.85
N ASN A 47 -8.67 -6.75 -19.88
CA ASN A 47 -9.07 -6.45 -18.52
C ASN A 47 -7.88 -5.97 -17.68
N ASP A 48 -7.40 -4.77 -18.02
CA ASP A 48 -6.17 -4.19 -17.48
C ASP A 48 -6.38 -3.45 -16.17
N TYR A 49 -7.59 -2.93 -15.94
CA TYR A 49 -7.99 -2.33 -14.68
C TYR A 49 -9.46 -2.61 -14.42
N VAL A 50 -9.78 -3.71 -13.74
CA VAL A 50 -11.16 -4.18 -13.59
C VAL A 50 -11.40 -4.81 -12.22
N PHE A 51 -12.66 -4.82 -11.79
CA PHE A 51 -13.11 -5.71 -10.72
C PHE A 51 -13.22 -7.16 -11.23
N GLU A 52 -13.16 -8.12 -10.29
CA GLU A 52 -13.40 -9.55 -10.54
C GLU A 52 -12.56 -10.12 -11.70
N ARG A 53 -11.28 -9.75 -11.75
CA ARG A 53 -10.37 -10.19 -12.80
C ARG A 53 -10.16 -11.69 -12.69
N ARG A 54 -10.63 -12.43 -13.69
CA ARG A 54 -10.44 -13.88 -13.78
C ARG A 54 -8.96 -14.25 -14.00
N VAL A 55 -8.49 -15.21 -13.22
CA VAL A 55 -7.16 -15.82 -13.30
C VAL A 55 -7.33 -17.32 -13.50
N GLN A 56 -6.54 -17.92 -14.39
CA GLN A 56 -6.57 -19.35 -14.67
C GLN A 56 -5.30 -20.01 -14.13
N TYR A 57 -5.45 -21.17 -13.49
CA TYR A 57 -4.33 -21.92 -12.96
C TYR A 57 -4.14 -23.18 -13.79
N ALA A 58 -3.21 -23.15 -14.76
CA ALA A 58 -2.98 -24.28 -15.66
C ALA A 58 -2.41 -25.53 -14.96
N HIS A 59 -1.79 -25.36 -13.78
CA HIS A 59 -1.04 -26.41 -13.09
C HIS A 59 -1.52 -26.70 -11.64
N ASP A 60 -2.66 -26.14 -11.21
CA ASP A 60 -3.22 -26.42 -9.88
C ASP A 60 -4.34 -27.47 -9.98
N ALA A 61 -4.11 -28.66 -9.42
CA ALA A 61 -5.06 -29.77 -9.43
C ALA A 61 -6.32 -29.51 -8.58
N SER A 62 -6.31 -28.50 -7.70
CA SER A 62 -7.40 -28.21 -6.76
C SER A 62 -8.37 -27.12 -7.23
N ARG A 63 -7.94 -26.21 -8.11
CA ARG A 63 -8.76 -25.09 -8.62
C ARG A 63 -8.33 -24.72 -10.04
N SER A 64 -9.27 -24.78 -10.98
CA SER A 64 -9.03 -24.40 -12.38
C SER A 64 -8.99 -22.88 -12.61
N HIS A 65 -9.59 -22.09 -11.72
CA HIS A 65 -9.68 -20.64 -11.86
C HIS A 65 -9.90 -19.94 -10.51
N GLY A 66 -9.71 -18.63 -10.50
CA GLY A 66 -10.13 -17.74 -9.42
C GLY A 66 -10.34 -16.31 -9.92
N PHE A 67 -10.71 -15.42 -9.00
CA PHE A 67 -11.05 -14.03 -9.30
C PHE A 67 -10.33 -13.10 -8.32
N ILE A 68 -9.60 -12.13 -8.86
CA ILE A 68 -9.03 -11.03 -8.10
C ILE A 68 -10.14 -9.99 -7.89
N ASP A 69 -10.36 -9.54 -6.66
CA ASP A 69 -11.42 -8.57 -6.37
C ASP A 69 -11.21 -7.27 -7.14
N LEU A 70 -10.01 -6.69 -7.09
CA LEU A 70 -9.62 -5.55 -7.94
C LEU A 70 -8.20 -5.72 -8.47
N TYR A 71 -8.05 -5.61 -9.79
CA TYR A 71 -6.76 -5.75 -10.47
C TYR A 71 -6.47 -4.51 -11.29
N LYS A 72 -5.22 -4.01 -11.20
CA LYS A 72 -4.69 -3.01 -12.12
C LYS A 72 -3.31 -3.44 -12.60
N ARG A 73 -3.17 -3.71 -13.90
CA ARG A 73 -1.92 -4.17 -14.54
C ARG A 73 -0.80 -3.18 -14.28
N GLY A 74 0.37 -3.72 -13.93
CA GLY A 74 1.55 -2.93 -13.60
C GLY A 74 1.46 -2.18 -12.27
N CYS A 75 0.34 -2.26 -11.54
CA CYS A 75 0.11 -1.56 -10.27
C CYS A 75 -0.08 -2.53 -9.11
N PHE A 76 -1.21 -3.21 -9.05
CA PHE A 76 -1.53 -4.03 -7.90
C PHE A 76 -2.51 -5.17 -8.19
N VAL A 77 -2.50 -6.13 -7.27
CA VAL A 77 -3.58 -7.10 -7.05
C VAL A 77 -4.17 -6.80 -5.68
N CYS A 78 -5.49 -6.63 -5.60
CA CYS A 78 -6.20 -6.32 -4.37
C CYS A 78 -7.18 -7.45 -4.03
N GLU A 79 -7.13 -7.89 -2.78
CA GLU A 79 -8.11 -8.81 -2.17
C GLU A 79 -8.85 -8.07 -1.05
N ALA A 80 -10.17 -8.00 -1.14
CA ALA A 80 -11.02 -7.39 -0.16
C ALA A 80 -11.64 -8.45 0.77
N LYS A 81 -11.65 -8.12 2.05
CA LYS A 81 -12.38 -8.80 3.11
C LYS A 81 -13.31 -7.81 3.77
N GLN A 82 -14.25 -8.35 4.51
CA GLN A 82 -15.12 -7.56 5.36
C GLN A 82 -15.08 -8.17 6.75
N GLY A 83 -14.31 -7.56 7.63
CA GLY A 83 -14.35 -7.84 9.06
C GLY A 83 -15.67 -7.35 9.65
N SER A 84 -15.98 -7.83 10.85
CA SER A 84 -17.08 -7.30 11.65
C SER A 84 -16.53 -6.70 12.93
N ASP A 85 -17.15 -5.64 13.41
CA ASP A 85 -16.82 -5.09 14.72
C ASP A 85 -17.27 -6.02 15.85
N ALA A 86 -16.83 -5.71 17.07
CA ALA A 86 -17.41 -6.33 18.25
C ALA A 86 -18.91 -6.01 18.27
N PRO A 87 -19.79 -7.00 18.43
CA PRO A 87 -21.20 -6.68 18.49
C PRO A 87 -21.51 -5.89 19.76
N THR A 88 -22.32 -4.83 19.63
CA THR A 88 -22.92 -4.15 20.79
C THR A 88 -23.92 -5.10 21.45
N PRO A 89 -23.82 -5.38 22.76
CA PRO A 89 -24.77 -6.23 23.46
C PRO A 89 -26.18 -5.67 23.29
N THR A 90 -27.14 -6.50 22.84
CA THR A 90 -28.54 -6.07 22.79
C THR A 90 -29.10 -5.97 24.21
N GLU A 91 -30.16 -5.19 24.42
CA GLU A 91 -30.88 -5.18 25.70
C GLU A 91 -31.33 -6.59 26.10
N ALA A 92 -31.72 -7.42 25.13
CA ALA A 92 -32.07 -8.82 25.35
C ALA A 92 -30.88 -9.65 25.87
N GLU A 93 -29.68 -9.46 25.32
CA GLU A 93 -28.46 -10.12 25.83
C GLU A 93 -28.06 -9.62 27.21
N GLN A 94 -28.22 -8.32 27.49
CA GLN A 94 -27.99 -7.76 28.82
C GLN A 94 -28.97 -8.32 29.86
N LEU A 95 -30.20 -8.64 29.44
CA LEU A 95 -31.26 -9.21 30.26
C LEU A 95 -31.26 -10.76 30.27
N GLY A 96 -30.30 -11.41 29.60
CA GLY A 96 -30.19 -12.88 29.56
C GLY A 96 -31.27 -13.59 28.74
N VAL A 97 -31.99 -12.86 27.87
CA VAL A 97 -33.05 -13.39 27.01
C VAL A 97 -32.48 -13.63 25.61
N ARG A 98 -32.44 -14.92 25.22
CA ARG A 98 -32.15 -15.51 23.90
C ARG A 98 -31.28 -14.67 22.94
N GLU A 99 -30.04 -15.13 22.72
CA GLU A 99 -29.10 -14.48 21.79
C GLU A 99 -29.67 -14.34 20.36
N PRO A 100 -29.60 -13.15 19.75
CA PRO A 100 -29.94 -12.97 18.34
C PRO A 100 -28.89 -13.61 17.43
N ILE A 101 -29.32 -14.25 16.35
CA ILE A 101 -28.41 -14.78 15.32
C ILE A 101 -27.74 -13.60 14.61
N ARG A 102 -26.47 -13.33 14.91
CA ARG A 102 -25.67 -12.32 14.22
C ARG A 102 -24.99 -12.94 13.00
N LYS A 103 -25.14 -12.34 11.82
CA LYS A 103 -24.28 -12.66 10.67
C LYS A 103 -22.90 -12.03 10.93
N LEU A 104 -21.94 -12.83 11.38
CA LEU A 104 -20.55 -12.36 11.50
C LEU A 104 -19.95 -12.16 10.10
N GLY A 105 -19.15 -11.09 9.94
CA GLY A 105 -18.28 -10.93 8.78
C GLY A 105 -17.16 -11.99 8.78
N THR A 106 -16.13 -11.79 7.96
CA THR A 106 -15.00 -12.73 7.79
C THR A 106 -14.34 -13.11 9.11
N ALA A 107 -14.19 -12.12 10.02
CA ALA A 107 -13.72 -12.31 11.38
C ALA A 107 -13.99 -11.03 12.21
N ARG A 108 -14.05 -11.17 13.53
CA ARG A 108 -14.15 -10.02 14.45
C ARG A 108 -12.83 -9.25 14.49
N ARG A 109 -12.86 -7.95 14.17
CA ARG A 109 -11.70 -7.04 14.21
C ARG A 109 -11.05 -7.01 15.59
N GLY A 110 -9.74 -6.77 15.61
CA GLY A 110 -8.93 -6.77 16.85
C GLY A 110 -8.69 -8.16 17.46
N THR A 111 -9.06 -9.25 16.77
CA THR A 111 -8.81 -10.62 17.22
C THR A 111 -7.71 -11.29 16.42
N ARG A 112 -7.06 -12.32 17.00
CA ARG A 112 -6.10 -13.18 16.28
C ARG A 112 -6.71 -13.81 15.02
N HIS A 113 -7.99 -14.14 15.03
CA HIS A 113 -8.69 -14.68 13.87
C HIS A 113 -8.77 -13.67 12.73
N TRP A 114 -8.99 -12.39 13.04
CA TRP A 114 -8.99 -11.33 12.03
C TRP A 114 -7.59 -11.07 11.47
N GLU A 115 -6.56 -11.05 12.30
CA GLU A 115 -5.18 -10.97 11.79
C GLU A 115 -4.82 -12.14 10.86
N GLN A 116 -5.27 -13.35 11.20
CA GLN A 116 -5.12 -14.52 10.32
C GLN A 116 -5.92 -14.36 9.02
N ALA A 117 -7.11 -13.77 9.07
CA ALA A 117 -7.91 -13.48 7.88
C ALA A 117 -7.20 -12.49 6.94
N MET A 118 -6.63 -11.41 7.48
CA MET A 118 -5.84 -10.45 6.70
C MET A 118 -4.58 -11.10 6.09
N LYS A 119 -3.85 -11.92 6.86
CA LYS A 119 -2.72 -12.71 6.34
C LYS A 119 -3.14 -13.67 5.22
N ARG A 120 -4.32 -14.30 5.34
CA ARG A 120 -4.88 -15.16 4.28
C ARG A 120 -5.24 -14.35 3.04
N ALA A 121 -5.79 -13.14 3.19
CA ALA A 121 -6.06 -12.24 2.07
C ALA A 121 -4.78 -11.87 1.31
N LYS A 122 -3.70 -11.51 2.02
CA LYS A 122 -2.37 -11.28 1.41
C LYS A 122 -1.86 -12.52 0.66
N ASN A 123 -1.96 -13.70 1.27
CA ASN A 123 -1.54 -14.95 0.62
C ASN A 123 -2.39 -15.27 -0.62
N GLN A 124 -3.68 -14.94 -0.60
CA GLN A 124 -4.59 -15.09 -1.72
C GLN A 124 -4.23 -14.14 -2.87
N ALA A 125 -4.02 -12.85 -2.57
CA ALA A 125 -3.52 -11.87 -3.53
C ALA A 125 -2.19 -12.32 -4.16
N SER A 126 -1.26 -12.85 -3.36
CA SER A 126 0.01 -13.39 -3.86
C SER A 126 -0.19 -14.57 -4.80
N ARG A 127 -1.12 -15.49 -4.51
CA ARG A 127 -1.46 -16.62 -5.40
C ARG A 127 -2.01 -16.13 -6.74
N TYR A 128 -2.90 -15.14 -6.70
CA TYR A 128 -3.43 -14.55 -7.93
C TYR A 128 -2.34 -13.89 -8.77
N ALA A 129 -1.43 -13.15 -8.14
CA ALA A 129 -0.30 -12.56 -8.84
C ALA A 129 0.54 -13.63 -9.57
N LYS A 130 0.68 -14.85 -9.01
CA LYS A 130 1.36 -15.97 -9.68
C LYS A 130 0.61 -16.53 -10.88
N GLY A 131 -0.71 -16.41 -10.90
CA GLY A 131 -1.55 -16.92 -11.98
C GLY A 131 -1.75 -15.90 -13.11
N LEU A 132 -1.27 -14.67 -12.97
CA LEU A 132 -1.34 -13.67 -14.03
C LEU A 132 -0.51 -14.12 -15.25
N PRO A 133 -0.94 -13.79 -16.47
CA PRO A 133 -0.15 -14.07 -17.67
C PRO A 133 1.22 -13.40 -17.65
N ASP A 134 2.25 -14.05 -18.19
CA ASP A 134 3.64 -13.53 -18.20
C ASP A 134 3.76 -12.10 -18.75
N ARG A 135 2.97 -11.76 -19.78
CA ARG A 135 2.96 -10.41 -20.37
C ARG A 135 2.56 -9.31 -19.38
N ASP A 136 1.73 -9.65 -18.39
CA ASP A 136 1.23 -8.70 -17.40
C ASP A 136 2.32 -8.46 -16.33
N GLY A 137 3.24 -9.42 -16.18
CA GLY A 137 4.32 -9.43 -15.21
C GLY A 137 3.82 -9.52 -13.77
N TRP A 138 4.75 -9.44 -12.83
CA TRP A 138 4.43 -9.38 -11.41
C TRP A 138 4.00 -7.95 -11.02
N PRO A 139 2.84 -7.78 -10.36
CA PRO A 139 2.40 -6.47 -9.90
C PRO A 139 3.37 -5.95 -8.82
N PRO A 140 3.74 -4.65 -8.83
CA PRO A 140 4.58 -4.07 -7.79
C PRO A 140 3.96 -4.15 -6.38
N PHE A 141 2.64 -4.11 -6.27
CA PHE A 141 1.94 -4.13 -4.99
C PHE A 141 0.93 -5.27 -4.84
N LEU A 142 0.77 -5.76 -3.61
CA LEU A 142 -0.41 -6.49 -3.16
C LEU A 142 -1.14 -5.66 -2.11
N LEU A 143 -2.46 -5.59 -2.24
CA LEU A 143 -3.33 -4.92 -1.28
C LEU A 143 -4.24 -5.96 -0.62
N ALA A 144 -4.32 -5.94 0.70
CA ALA A 144 -5.34 -6.68 1.45
C ALA A 144 -6.20 -5.66 2.20
N VAL A 145 -7.48 -5.61 1.86
CA VAL A 145 -8.41 -4.57 2.36
C VAL A 145 -9.39 -5.20 3.33
N ASP A 146 -9.59 -4.59 4.50
CA ASP A 146 -10.80 -4.77 5.30
C ASP A 146 -11.69 -3.54 5.06
N VAL A 147 -12.80 -3.73 4.34
CA VAL A 147 -13.70 -2.66 3.90
C VAL A 147 -14.13 -1.81 5.09
N GLY A 148 -13.90 -0.50 4.98
CA GLY A 148 -14.24 0.46 6.02
C GLY A 148 -13.35 0.39 7.28
N HIS A 149 -12.21 -0.30 7.23
CA HIS A 149 -11.32 -0.42 8.40
C HIS A 149 -9.84 -0.20 8.10
N CYS A 150 -9.25 -0.96 7.17
CA CYS A 150 -7.85 -0.78 6.82
C CYS A 150 -7.46 -1.32 5.44
N ILE A 151 -6.29 -0.90 4.98
CA ILE A 151 -5.61 -1.36 3.77
C ILE A 151 -4.19 -1.78 4.17
N ASP A 152 -3.88 -3.07 4.09
CA ASP A 152 -2.53 -3.59 4.25
C ASP A 152 -1.80 -3.55 2.90
N VAL A 153 -0.65 -2.86 2.85
CA VAL A 153 0.14 -2.63 1.64
C VAL A 153 1.43 -3.45 1.67
N TYR A 154 1.67 -4.21 0.60
CA TYR A 154 2.90 -4.98 0.43
C TYR A 154 3.51 -4.70 -0.93
N SER A 155 4.85 -4.63 -1.02
CA SER A 155 5.55 -4.36 -2.28
C SER A 155 6.55 -5.45 -2.66
N ASP A 156 6.77 -5.59 -3.97
CA ASP A 156 7.90 -6.27 -4.61
C ASP A 156 8.34 -5.42 -5.82
N PHE A 157 9.18 -4.40 -5.56
CA PHE A 157 9.68 -3.51 -6.62
C PHE A 157 10.61 -4.21 -7.61
N ALA A 158 11.23 -5.33 -7.22
CA ALA A 158 12.02 -6.15 -8.12
C ALA A 158 11.15 -6.93 -9.13
N ARG A 159 9.84 -7.02 -8.87
CA ARG A 159 8.84 -7.71 -9.71
C ARG A 159 9.23 -9.15 -10.04
N GLN A 160 9.75 -9.86 -9.04
CA GLN A 160 10.15 -11.26 -9.18
C GLN A 160 9.07 -12.23 -8.68
N GLY A 161 8.06 -11.74 -7.95
CA GLY A 161 6.98 -12.56 -7.39
C GLY A 161 7.42 -13.47 -6.24
N LYS A 162 8.65 -13.28 -5.76
CA LYS A 162 9.27 -14.15 -4.75
C LYS A 162 8.92 -13.73 -3.34
N ASN A 163 8.90 -12.43 -3.06
CA ASN A 163 8.73 -11.94 -1.69
C ASN A 163 8.09 -10.55 -1.62
N TYR A 164 6.77 -10.50 -1.48
CA TYR A 164 6.07 -9.28 -1.11
C TYR A 164 6.25 -8.97 0.37
N VAL A 165 6.89 -7.84 0.65
CA VAL A 165 7.20 -7.35 2.00
C VAL A 165 6.30 -6.19 2.39
N PRO A 166 6.03 -5.95 3.69
CA PRO A 166 5.27 -4.80 4.16
C PRO A 166 5.86 -3.47 3.67
N PHE A 167 5.02 -2.57 3.17
CA PHE A 167 5.44 -1.27 2.62
C PHE A 167 4.68 -0.11 3.29
N PRO A 168 5.35 0.97 3.73
CA PRO A 168 6.78 1.24 3.56
C PRO A 168 7.69 0.41 4.47
N ASP A 169 7.15 -0.14 5.56
CA ASP A 169 7.86 -0.98 6.52
C ASP A 169 6.88 -1.81 7.37
N GLN A 170 7.40 -2.64 8.28
CA GLN A 170 6.64 -3.53 9.15
C GLN A 170 5.67 -2.83 10.12
N GLN A 171 5.90 -1.54 10.43
CA GLN A 171 5.07 -0.80 11.39
C GLN A 171 3.96 -0.01 10.69
N ARG A 172 4.23 0.49 9.48
CA ARG A 172 3.36 1.43 8.76
C ARG A 172 2.65 0.85 7.53
N TYR A 173 2.73 -0.46 7.33
CA TYR A 173 2.10 -1.13 6.19
C TYR A 173 0.58 -1.20 6.23
N ARG A 174 0.01 -1.13 7.43
CA ARG A 174 -1.43 -1.07 7.63
C ARG A 174 -1.86 0.39 7.68
N ILE A 175 -2.66 0.78 6.71
CA ILE A 175 -3.30 2.10 6.65
C ILE A 175 -4.70 1.92 7.19
N HIS A 176 -5.00 2.47 8.37
CA HIS A 176 -6.36 2.51 8.89
C HIS A 176 -7.21 3.54 8.15
N LEU A 177 -8.52 3.39 8.17
CA LEU A 177 -9.44 4.29 7.46
C LEU A 177 -9.23 5.75 7.90
N GLN A 178 -9.03 6.00 9.20
CA GLN A 178 -8.78 7.35 9.71
C GLN A 178 -7.46 7.96 9.20
N ASP A 179 -6.47 7.15 8.83
CA ASP A 179 -5.17 7.62 8.35
C ASP A 179 -5.30 8.28 6.97
N LEU A 180 -6.41 8.06 6.25
CA LEU A 180 -6.69 8.76 5.00
C LEU A 180 -6.84 10.26 5.17
N ALA A 181 -7.03 10.77 6.40
CA ALA A 181 -7.00 12.21 6.67
C ALA A 181 -5.61 12.83 6.42
N ASP A 182 -4.54 12.04 6.41
CA ASP A 182 -3.18 12.47 6.13
C ASP A 182 -2.93 12.58 4.61
N PRO A 183 -2.57 13.77 4.07
CA PRO A 183 -2.25 13.96 2.66
C PRO A 183 -1.13 13.06 2.14
N ASP A 184 -0.14 12.70 2.96
CA ASP A 184 0.97 11.83 2.53
C ASP A 184 0.50 10.39 2.29
N ILE A 185 -0.48 9.93 3.07
CA ILE A 185 -1.12 8.63 2.90
C ILE A 185 -1.95 8.61 1.62
N GLN A 186 -2.68 9.69 1.34
CA GLN A 186 -3.44 9.86 0.09
C GLN A 186 -2.52 9.84 -1.12
N GLU A 187 -1.41 10.59 -1.08
CA GLU A 187 -0.37 10.61 -2.11
C GLU A 187 0.22 9.23 -2.35
N ARG A 188 0.55 8.52 -1.27
CA ARG A 188 1.08 7.16 -1.37
C ARG A 188 0.10 6.21 -2.04
N LEU A 189 -1.18 6.23 -1.65
CA LEU A 189 -2.21 5.40 -2.26
C LEU A 189 -2.45 5.78 -3.73
N ARG A 190 -2.53 7.06 -4.06
CA ARG A 190 -2.65 7.53 -5.44
C ARG A 190 -1.49 7.04 -6.29
N ARG A 191 -0.24 7.14 -5.82
CA ARG A 191 0.94 6.58 -6.53
C ARG A 191 0.89 5.07 -6.68
N ILE A 192 0.40 4.32 -5.69
CA ILE A 192 0.17 2.87 -5.84
C ILE A 192 -0.78 2.60 -7.01
N PHE A 193 -1.80 3.43 -7.19
CA PHE A 193 -2.80 3.28 -8.25
C PHE A 193 -2.32 3.78 -9.61
N THR A 194 -1.44 4.78 -9.69
CA THR A 194 -1.08 5.41 -10.97
C THR A 194 0.35 5.12 -11.40
N GLU A 195 1.31 5.32 -10.50
CA GLU A 195 2.76 5.33 -10.79
C GLU A 195 3.55 4.59 -9.71
N PRO A 196 3.30 3.29 -9.51
CA PRO A 196 3.76 2.52 -8.35
C PRO A 196 5.28 2.50 -8.21
N LEU A 197 6.02 2.49 -9.32
CA LEU A 197 7.48 2.42 -9.32
C LEU A 197 8.14 3.73 -8.85
N THR A 198 7.41 4.84 -8.73
CA THR A 198 7.93 6.09 -8.12
C THR A 198 8.08 5.98 -6.60
N LEU A 199 7.49 4.94 -6.00
CA LEU A 199 7.59 4.64 -4.58
C LEU A 199 8.78 3.73 -4.23
N ASP A 200 9.54 3.28 -5.23
CA ASP A 200 10.72 2.44 -5.02
C ASP A 200 11.82 3.23 -4.26
N PRO A 201 12.17 2.84 -3.03
CA PRO A 201 13.19 3.52 -2.25
C PRO A 201 14.56 3.56 -2.94
N THR A 202 14.88 2.55 -3.75
CA THR A 202 16.17 2.49 -4.46
C THR A 202 16.31 3.58 -5.52
N ARG A 203 15.19 3.98 -6.14
CA ARG A 203 15.14 5.11 -7.08
C ARG A 203 15.35 6.43 -6.37
N ARG A 204 14.71 6.62 -5.20
CA ARG A 204 14.92 7.83 -4.38
C ARG A 204 16.35 7.94 -3.87
N ALA A 205 16.93 6.84 -3.38
CA ALA A 205 18.33 6.84 -2.95
C ALA A 205 19.27 7.20 -4.11
N THR A 206 19.02 6.66 -5.31
CA THR A 206 19.81 6.97 -6.51
C THR A 206 19.64 8.43 -6.92
N GLU A 207 18.42 8.95 -6.96
CA GLU A 207 18.12 10.34 -7.30
C GLU A 207 18.73 11.32 -6.30
N VAL A 208 18.63 11.05 -5.00
CA VAL A 208 19.28 11.84 -3.94
C VAL A 208 20.81 11.81 -4.10
N THR A 209 21.39 10.63 -4.39
CA THR A 209 22.84 10.51 -4.59
C THR A 209 23.31 11.29 -5.82
N VAL A 210 22.56 11.23 -6.93
CA VAL A 210 22.89 11.98 -8.16
C VAL A 210 22.75 13.48 -7.96
N ASN A 211 21.66 13.94 -7.34
CA ASN A 211 21.46 15.35 -7.04
C ASN A 211 22.51 15.88 -6.06
N LEU A 212 22.89 15.11 -5.04
CA LEU A 212 23.94 15.48 -4.11
C LEU A 212 25.29 15.60 -4.82
N ALA A 213 25.63 14.66 -5.70
CA ALA A 213 26.86 14.72 -6.50
C ALA A 213 26.88 15.96 -7.41
N GLN A 214 25.75 16.30 -8.05
CA GLN A 214 25.62 17.50 -8.88
C GLN A 214 25.78 18.79 -8.07
N ASN A 215 25.15 18.88 -6.90
CA ASN A 215 25.27 20.02 -6.00
C ASN A 215 26.70 20.20 -5.49
N LEU A 216 27.35 19.11 -5.08
CA LEU A 216 28.75 19.14 -4.64
C LEU A 216 29.69 19.57 -5.78
N ALA A 217 29.43 19.12 -7.02
CA ALA A 217 30.19 19.54 -8.19
C ALA A 217 30.01 21.03 -8.51
N GLN A 218 28.79 21.57 -8.36
CA GLN A 218 28.53 23.01 -8.52
C GLN A 218 29.26 23.84 -7.46
N VAL A 219 29.23 23.39 -6.19
CA VAL A 219 29.95 24.06 -5.10
C VAL A 219 31.46 24.01 -5.35
N ALA A 220 31.99 22.87 -5.81
CA ALA A 220 33.40 22.73 -6.18
C ALA A 220 33.81 23.76 -7.25
N ALA A 221 33.04 23.80 -8.34
CA ALA A 221 33.31 24.70 -9.47
C ALA A 221 33.22 26.18 -9.05
N SER A 222 32.27 26.53 -8.18
CA SER A 222 32.16 27.90 -7.65
C SER A 222 33.37 28.29 -6.81
N LEU A 223 33.84 27.41 -5.92
CA LEU A 223 35.01 27.69 -5.07
C LEU A 223 36.30 27.75 -5.91
N GLU A 224 36.45 26.89 -6.90
CA GLU A 224 37.60 26.98 -7.82
C GLU A 224 37.57 28.28 -8.64
N ALA A 225 36.39 28.72 -9.10
CA ALA A 225 36.21 29.99 -9.80
C ALA A 225 36.53 31.22 -8.91
N ASP A 226 36.27 31.12 -7.61
CA ASP A 226 36.65 32.14 -6.62
C ASP A 226 38.15 32.13 -6.26
N GLY A 227 38.94 31.27 -6.90
CA GLY A 227 40.41 31.22 -6.77
C GLY A 227 40.92 30.33 -5.64
N TYR A 228 40.07 29.49 -5.04
CA TYR A 228 40.52 28.51 -4.06
C TYR A 228 41.27 27.35 -4.74
N ALA A 229 42.38 26.93 -4.13
CA ALA A 229 43.17 25.81 -4.63
C ALA A 229 42.39 24.48 -4.54
N ALA A 230 42.49 23.66 -5.59
CA ALA A 230 41.70 22.43 -5.75
C ALA A 230 41.88 21.43 -4.59
N ASP A 231 43.06 21.37 -3.97
CA ASP A 231 43.35 20.55 -2.80
C ASP A 231 42.52 20.98 -1.58
N ARG A 232 42.36 22.29 -1.35
CA ARG A 232 41.50 22.83 -0.28
C ARG A 232 40.02 22.63 -0.55
N VAL A 233 39.58 22.82 -1.79
CA VAL A 233 38.18 22.58 -2.20
C VAL A 233 37.82 21.11 -1.99
N SER A 234 38.67 20.19 -2.45
CA SER A 234 38.49 18.74 -2.26
C SER A 234 38.42 18.35 -0.78
N GLY A 235 39.31 18.87 0.06
CA GLY A 235 39.30 18.63 1.50
C GLY A 235 38.05 19.16 2.20
N PHE A 236 37.50 20.29 1.75
CA PHE A 236 36.24 20.84 2.25
C PHE A 236 35.05 19.96 1.86
N LEU A 237 34.93 19.56 0.59
CA LEU A 237 33.83 18.72 0.10
C LEU A 237 33.80 17.34 0.77
N MET A 238 34.98 16.73 1.00
CA MET A 238 35.07 15.46 1.75
C MET A 238 34.53 15.60 3.18
N ARG A 239 34.77 16.74 3.85
CA ARG A 239 34.22 16.99 5.20
C ARG A 239 32.70 17.18 5.15
N CYS A 240 32.19 17.92 4.17
CA CYS A 240 30.75 18.09 3.97
C CYS A 240 30.03 16.76 3.71
N LEU A 241 30.59 15.90 2.85
CA LEU A 241 30.07 14.55 2.59
C LEU A 241 30.05 13.70 3.86
N PHE A 242 31.14 13.71 4.62
CA PHE A 242 31.23 12.96 5.87
C PHE A 242 30.20 13.42 6.90
N THR A 243 29.99 14.74 7.03
CA THR A 243 29.01 15.27 7.98
C THR A 243 27.57 14.96 7.57
N MET A 244 27.24 15.05 6.27
CA MET A 244 25.91 14.67 5.78
C MET A 244 25.63 13.18 5.99
N PHE A 245 26.63 12.31 5.76
CA PHE A 245 26.49 10.88 6.02
C PHE A 245 26.37 10.58 7.52
N ALA A 246 27.18 11.23 8.36
CA ALA A 246 27.15 11.04 9.81
C ALA A 246 25.83 11.49 10.45
N GLU A 247 25.18 12.53 9.93
CA GLU A 247 23.83 12.93 10.32
C GLU A 247 22.79 11.86 9.96
N ASP A 248 22.84 11.37 8.72
CA ASP A 248 21.84 10.42 8.19
C ASP A 248 21.89 9.03 8.88
N VAL A 249 23.08 8.61 9.34
CA VAL A 249 23.22 7.37 10.15
C VAL A 249 23.12 7.59 11.67
N GLY A 250 22.80 8.82 12.12
CA GLY A 250 22.63 9.13 13.54
C GLY A 250 23.91 9.10 14.38
N LEU A 251 25.08 9.35 13.77
CA LEU A 251 26.37 9.42 14.48
C LEU A 251 26.51 10.68 15.35
N PHE A 252 25.66 11.69 15.15
CA PHE A 252 25.58 12.85 16.04
C PHE A 252 24.48 12.63 17.08
N MET A 253 24.89 12.32 18.32
CA MET A 253 24.02 12.40 19.48
C MET A 253 23.59 13.87 19.65
N VAL A 254 22.30 14.15 19.54
CA VAL A 254 21.74 15.43 19.98
C VAL A 254 21.95 15.52 21.49
N HIS A 255 22.88 16.36 21.94
CA HIS A 255 22.94 16.76 23.33
C HIS A 255 21.76 17.66 23.62
N ASP A 256 20.75 17.10 24.27
CA ASP A 256 19.64 17.84 24.84
C ASP A 256 20.20 18.78 25.92
N LYS A 257 20.13 20.09 25.68
CA LYS A 257 20.48 21.09 26.68
C LYS A 257 19.30 21.22 27.63
N SER A 258 19.42 20.57 28.79
CA SER A 258 18.65 20.80 30.01
C SER A 258 18.60 22.27 30.41
#